data_AF-A0A7X2IET4-F1
#
_entry.id   AF-A0A7X2IET4-F1
#
_cell.length_a   1.000
_cell.length_b   1.000
_cell.length_c   1.000
_cell.angle_alpha   90.00
_cell.angle_beta   90.00
_cell.angle_gamma   90.00
#
_symmetry.space_group_name_H-M   'P 1'
#
loop_
_entity.id
_entity.type
_entity.pdbx_description
1 polymer ?
#
loop_
_entity_poly.entity_id
_entity_poly.type
_entity_poly.pdbx_seq_one_letter_code
_entity_poly.pdbx_strand_id
1 'polypeptide(L)'
;MNKHTPTPWLVEKANVHAGQVAVFYDGEKDAWFELWSEHWGDGIDAKANAEYAARCVNSHEALVRALRDCVSVFEGDLDGLAVIQPELRQARAALAAAGAPQ
;
A
#
# COMPACT_ATOMS: atom_id res chain seq x y z
N MET A 1 -0.63 -17.77 -5.23
CA MET A 1 0.41 -16.73 -5.37
C MET A 1 -0.27 -15.45 -5.77
N ASN A 2 -0.03 -14.38 -5.03
CA ASN A 2 -0.54 -13.06 -5.32
C ASN A 2 0.00 -12.59 -6.69
N LYS A 3 -0.89 -12.28 -7.64
CA LYS A 3 -0.56 -11.93 -9.03
C LYS A 3 -0.32 -10.41 -9.16
N HIS A 4 0.47 -9.85 -8.27
CA HIS A 4 0.81 -8.44 -8.27
C HIS A 4 2.18 -8.26 -8.91
N THR A 5 2.47 -7.06 -9.42
CA THR A 5 3.83 -6.70 -9.84
C THR A 5 4.80 -6.87 -8.67
N PRO A 6 5.86 -7.68 -8.80
CA PRO A 6 6.85 -7.88 -7.74
C PRO A 6 7.51 -6.58 -7.28
N THR A 7 7.88 -6.53 -6.00
CA THR A 7 8.70 -5.45 -5.42
C THR A 7 10.20 -5.77 -5.58
N PRO A 8 11.10 -4.77 -5.54
CA PRO A 8 10.84 -3.35 -5.30
C PRO A 8 10.41 -2.57 -6.56
N TRP A 9 9.50 -1.63 -6.37
CA TRP A 9 9.15 -0.63 -7.38
C TRP A 9 10.18 0.50 -7.40
N LEU A 10 10.51 0.95 -8.61
CA LEU A 10 11.45 2.03 -8.89
C LEU A 10 10.71 3.24 -9.46
N VAL A 11 11.29 4.44 -9.30
CA VAL A 11 10.73 5.70 -9.82
C VAL A 11 11.58 6.19 -10.99
N GLU A 12 10.94 6.49 -12.12
CA GLU A 12 11.59 7.05 -13.31
C GLU A 12 10.92 8.36 -13.74
N LYS A 13 11.72 9.35 -14.14
CA LYS A 13 11.26 10.72 -14.45
C LYS A 13 10.90 10.93 -15.95
N ALA A 14 11.18 9.97 -16.81
CA ALA A 14 11.13 10.14 -18.27
C ALA A 14 10.10 9.24 -18.98
N ASN A 15 8.92 9.05 -18.36
CA ASN A 15 7.81 8.43 -19.06
C ASN A 15 7.20 9.43 -20.06
N VAL A 16 6.93 8.97 -21.29
CA VAL A 16 6.38 9.76 -22.41
C VAL A 16 4.92 10.19 -22.22
N HIS A 17 4.26 9.74 -21.16
CA HIS A 17 2.93 10.22 -20.79
C HIS A 17 3.05 11.61 -20.14
N ALA A 18 2.41 12.59 -20.77
CA ALA A 18 2.31 13.96 -20.27
C ALA A 18 1.41 13.98 -19.02
N GLY A 19 1.97 13.68 -17.85
CA GLY A 19 1.20 13.64 -16.62
C GLY A 19 1.95 13.07 -15.43
N GLN A 20 1.64 13.62 -14.27
CA GLN A 20 2.20 13.30 -12.97
C GLN A 20 1.60 11.98 -12.42
N VAL A 21 1.73 10.89 -13.18
CA VAL A 21 0.95 9.65 -13.01
C VAL A 21 1.86 8.47 -12.65
N ALA A 22 1.42 7.61 -11.72
CA ALA A 22 2.00 6.27 -11.60
C ALA A 22 1.35 5.36 -12.65
N VAL A 23 2.13 4.97 -13.65
CA VAL A 23 1.66 4.24 -14.83
C VAL A 23 2.12 2.78 -14.74
N PHE A 24 1.19 1.85 -14.94
CA PHE A 24 1.45 0.42 -15.10
C PHE A 24 1.23 0.03 -16.54
N TYR A 25 2.22 -0.60 -17.15
CA TYR A 25 2.07 -1.20 -18.48
C TYR A 25 1.94 -2.72 -18.36
N ASP A 26 0.81 -3.26 -18.79
CA ASP A 26 0.64 -4.70 -19.02
C ASP A 26 1.05 -5.00 -20.46
N GLY A 27 2.33 -5.38 -20.63
CA GLY A 27 2.90 -5.69 -21.95
C GLY A 27 2.27 -6.91 -22.64
N GLU A 28 1.57 -7.79 -21.92
CA GLU A 28 0.84 -8.90 -22.54
C GLU A 28 -0.47 -8.45 -23.17
N LYS A 29 -1.11 -7.42 -22.61
CA LYS A 29 -2.41 -6.91 -23.06
C LYS A 29 -2.35 -5.58 -23.80
N ASP A 30 -1.16 -5.00 -23.92
CA ASP A 30 -0.94 -3.64 -24.42
C ASP A 30 -1.86 -2.62 -23.72
N ALA A 31 -1.96 -2.75 -22.39
CA ALA A 31 -2.87 -1.95 -21.57
C ALA A 31 -2.13 -1.09 -20.56
N TRP A 32 -2.67 0.10 -20.30
CA TRP A 32 -2.12 1.07 -19.37
C TRP A 32 -3.09 1.29 -18.21
N PHE A 33 -2.59 1.24 -16.98
CA PHE A 33 -3.35 1.58 -15.77
C PHE A 33 -2.67 2.75 -15.08
N GLU A 34 -3.48 3.68 -14.58
CA GLU A 34 -3.01 4.94 -14.02
C GLU A 34 -3.61 5.16 -12.64
N LEU A 35 -2.78 5.54 -11.66
CA LEU A 35 -3.26 6.05 -10.38
C LEU A 35 -3.27 7.58 -10.40
N TRP A 36 -4.45 8.15 -10.15
CA TRP A 36 -4.69 9.59 -10.17
C TRP A 36 -5.72 10.02 -9.12
N SER A 37 -5.86 11.33 -8.89
CA SER A 37 -6.87 11.90 -7.99
C SER A 37 -7.52 13.13 -8.61
N GLU A 38 -8.83 13.28 -8.37
CA GLU A 38 -9.62 14.45 -8.78
C GLU A 38 -9.22 15.76 -8.07
N HIS A 39 -8.43 15.67 -6.99
CA HIS A 39 -8.05 16.82 -6.16
C HIS A 39 -6.59 17.25 -6.35
N TRP A 40 -5.99 16.94 -7.49
CA TRP A 40 -4.66 17.43 -7.81
C TRP A 40 -4.69 18.92 -8.14
N GLY A 41 -4.27 19.75 -7.18
CA GLY A 41 -4.15 21.21 -7.36
C GLY A 41 -2.80 21.63 -7.96
N ASP A 42 -2.66 22.93 -8.19
CA ASP A 42 -1.41 23.51 -8.65
C ASP A 42 -0.28 23.34 -7.62
N GLY A 43 0.96 23.17 -8.10
CA GLY A 43 2.15 23.09 -7.24
C GLY A 43 2.47 21.71 -6.66
N ILE A 44 1.86 20.64 -7.18
CA ILE A 44 2.13 19.27 -6.75
C ILE A 44 3.52 18.79 -7.13
N ASP A 45 4.21 18.18 -6.17
CA ASP A 45 5.46 17.47 -6.40
C ASP A 45 5.19 16.03 -6.87
N ALA A 46 5.14 15.87 -8.20
CA ALA A 46 4.93 14.59 -8.86
C ALA A 46 5.97 13.53 -8.47
N LYS A 47 7.22 13.95 -8.25
CA LYS A 47 8.30 13.04 -7.87
C LYS A 47 8.07 12.54 -6.45
N ALA A 48 7.74 13.44 -5.52
CA ALA A 48 7.43 13.06 -4.14
C ALA A 48 6.23 12.09 -4.06
N ASN A 49 5.20 12.29 -4.90
CA ASN A 49 4.06 11.39 -4.99
C ASN A 49 4.45 10.01 -5.53
N ALA A 50 5.24 9.95 -6.61
CA ALA A 50 5.73 8.68 -7.16
C ALA A 50 6.60 7.92 -6.15
N GLU A 51 7.50 8.62 -5.45
CA GLU A 51 8.30 8.04 -4.38
C GLU A 51 7.43 7.56 -3.21
N TYR A 52 6.36 8.27 -2.87
CA TYR A 52 5.41 7.85 -1.84
C TYR A 52 4.70 6.56 -2.24
N ALA A 53 4.17 6.47 -3.47
CA ALA A 53 3.54 5.26 -3.99
C ALA A 53 4.50 4.06 -3.96
N ALA A 54 5.74 4.24 -4.45
CA ALA A 54 6.77 3.20 -4.42
C ALA A 54 7.09 2.74 -2.99
N ARG A 55 7.21 3.66 -2.02
CA ARG A 55 7.39 3.32 -0.61
C ARG A 55 6.22 2.50 -0.06
N CYS A 56 4.98 2.91 -0.32
CA CYS A 56 3.79 2.20 0.14
C CYS A 56 3.77 0.75 -0.36
N VAL A 57 4.04 0.53 -1.65
CA VAL A 57 4.02 -0.82 -2.22
C VAL A 57 5.19 -1.66 -1.71
N ASN A 58 6.40 -1.10 -1.66
CA ASN A 58 7.58 -1.83 -1.19
C ASN A 58 7.50 -2.23 0.30
N SER A 59 6.78 -1.46 1.11
CA SER A 59 6.60 -1.72 2.54
C SER A 59 5.37 -2.59 2.87
N HIS A 60 4.46 -2.80 1.91
CA HIS A 60 3.16 -3.41 2.14
C HIS A 60 3.23 -4.78 2.84
N GLU A 61 3.95 -5.73 2.26
CA GLU A 61 4.05 -7.10 2.78
C GLU A 61 4.70 -7.15 4.17
N ALA A 62 5.71 -6.30 4.41
CA ALA A 62 6.37 -6.21 5.71
C ALA A 62 5.43 -5.63 6.77
N LEU A 63 4.67 -4.60 6.42
CA LEU A 63 3.68 -3.99 7.32
C LEU A 63 2.54 -4.96 7.64
N VAL A 64 2.02 -5.69 6.66
CA VAL A 64 0.98 -6.72 6.85
C VAL A 64 1.47 -7.82 7.79
N ARG A 65 2.72 -8.29 7.63
CA ARG A 65 3.31 -9.28 8.54
C ARG A 65 3.41 -8.74 9.97
N ALA A 66 3.98 -7.56 10.15
CA ALA A 66 4.12 -6.95 11.48
C ALA A 66 2.75 -6.74 12.17
N LEU A 67 1.73 -6.33 11.41
CA LEU A 67 0.36 -6.18 11.95
C LEU A 67 -0.26 -7.53 12.32
N ARG A 68 -0.05 -8.59 11.52
CA ARG A 68 -0.51 -9.95 11.86
C ARG A 68 0.15 -10.46 13.13
N ASP A 69 1.45 -10.26 13.27
CA ASP A 69 2.20 -10.66 14.46
C ASP A 69 1.66 -9.92 15.70
N CYS A 70 1.41 -8.62 15.58
CA CYS A 70 0.82 -7.79 16.63
C CYS A 70 -0.58 -8.31 17.06
N VAL A 71 -1.45 -8.58 16.08
CA VAL A 71 -2.79 -9.14 16.35
C VAL A 71 -2.69 -10.51 17.02
N SER A 72 -1.78 -11.37 16.57
CA SER A 72 -1.57 -12.69 17.16
C SER A 72 -1.16 -12.60 18.64
N VAL A 73 -0.29 -11.67 19.00
CA VAL A 73 0.11 -11.45 20.41
C VAL A 73 -1.08 -10.92 21.23
N PHE A 74 -1.83 -9.97 20.68
CA PHE A 74 -3.00 -9.41 21.37
C PHE A 74 -4.09 -10.45 21.61
N GLU A 75 -4.32 -11.35 20.65
CA GLU A 75 -5.33 -12.42 20.75
C GLU A 75 -4.85 -13.63 21.56
N GLY A 76 -3.55 -13.93 21.54
CA GLY A 76 -3.00 -15.07 22.26
C GLY A 76 -2.70 -14.77 23.73
N ASP A 77 -2.02 -13.64 23.98
CA ASP A 77 -1.39 -13.38 25.29
C ASP A 77 -2.17 -12.34 26.11
N LEU A 78 -2.91 -11.44 25.45
CA LEU A 78 -3.54 -10.28 26.08
C LEU A 78 -5.07 -10.25 25.94
N ASP A 79 -5.68 -11.33 25.44
CA ASP A 79 -7.11 -11.37 25.18
C ASP A 79 -7.93 -11.18 26.48
N GLY A 80 -9.07 -10.51 26.35
CA GLY A 80 -9.94 -10.15 27.47
C GLY A 80 -9.50 -8.96 28.32
N LEU A 81 -8.28 -8.42 28.14
CA LEU A 81 -7.89 -7.17 28.80
C LEU A 81 -8.62 -5.99 28.16
N ALA A 82 -9.53 -5.35 28.91
CA ALA A 82 -10.32 -4.23 28.38
C ALA A 82 -9.48 -3.06 27.83
N VAL A 83 -8.28 -2.86 28.40
CA VAL A 83 -7.38 -1.76 28.04
C VAL A 83 -6.76 -1.91 26.64
N ILE A 84 -6.60 -3.13 26.12
CA ILE A 84 -5.96 -3.39 24.80
C ILE A 84 -6.97 -3.57 23.66
N GLN A 85 -8.27 -3.63 23.97
CA GLN A 85 -9.32 -3.83 22.98
C GLN A 85 -9.40 -2.72 21.91
N PRO A 86 -9.17 -1.42 22.22
CA PRO A 86 -9.11 -0.39 21.20
C PRO A 86 -8.01 -0.62 20.16
N GLU A 87 -6.81 -0.96 20.61
CA GLU A 87 -5.62 -1.18 19.78
C GLU A 87 -5.79 -2.44 18.92
N LEU A 88 -6.32 -3.52 19.49
CA LEU A 88 -6.65 -4.74 18.74
C LEU A 88 -7.66 -4.46 17.63
N ARG A 89 -8.71 -3.66 17.90
CA ARG A 89 -9.66 -3.26 16.85
C ARG A 89 -9.01 -2.43 15.76
N GLN A 90 -8.12 -1.50 16.12
CA GLN A 90 -7.40 -0.68 15.14
C GLN A 90 -6.44 -1.52 14.29
N ALA A 91 -5.72 -2.47 14.88
CA ALA A 91 -4.83 -3.36 14.15
C ALA A 91 -5.59 -4.26 13.15
N ARG A 92 -6.75 -4.80 13.55
CA ARG A 92 -7.65 -5.54 12.66
C ARG A 92 -8.19 -4.66 11.52
N ALA A 93 -8.61 -3.43 11.84
CA ALA A 93 -9.06 -2.48 10.82
C ALA A 93 -7.94 -2.12 9.82
N ALA A 94 -6.70 -1.96 10.30
CA ALA A 94 -5.55 -1.69 9.45
C ALA A 94 -5.22 -2.88 8.52
N LEU A 95 -5.29 -4.13 9.02
CA LEU A 95 -5.13 -5.33 8.20
C LEU A 95 -6.21 -5.43 7.12
N ALA A 96 -7.47 -5.14 7.48
CA ALA A 96 -8.58 -5.13 6.53
C ALA A 96 -8.40 -4.04 5.46
N ALA A 97 -7.98 -2.83 5.85
CA ALA A 97 -7.70 -1.73 4.94
C ALA A 97 -6.51 -2.02 4.01
N ALA A 98 -5.53 -2.80 4.48
CA ALA A 98 -4.43 -3.29 3.66
C ALA A 98 -4.88 -4.39 2.67
N GLY A 99 -6.12 -4.89 2.73
CA GLY A 99 -6.56 -6.00 1.89
C GLY A 99 -5.83 -7.31 2.18
N ALA A 100 -5.28 -7.46 3.39
CA ALA A 100 -4.65 -8.70 3.80
C ALA A 100 -5.70 -9.82 3.75
N PRO A 101 -5.44 -10.95 3.06
CA PRO A 101 -6.38 -12.07 3.04
C PRO A 101 -6.62 -12.57 4.46
N GLN A 102 -7.88 -12.84 4.78
CA GLN A 102 -8.31 -13.44 6.05
C GLN A 102 -7.75 -14.85 6.19
#